data_AF-A0A3M2DIA4-F1
#
_entry.id   AF-A0A3M2DIA4-F1
#
_cell.length_a   1.000
_cell.length_b   1.000
_cell.length_c   1.000
_cell.angle_alpha   90.00
_cell.angle_beta   90.00
_cell.angle_gamma   90.00
#
_symmetry.space_group_name_H-M   'P 1'
#
loop_
_entity.id
_entity.type
_entity.pdbx_description
1 polymer ?
#
loop_
_entity_poly.entity_id
_entity_poly.type
_entity_poly.pdbx_seq_one_letter_code
_entity_poly.pdbx_strand_id
1 'polypeptide(L)'
;MEKPSEITTRQRWLQYWPWAGGVSLLVVAGLAVWLWLEHPLLVNPFHVAGQLKAGTLPVSTLELMALFLPIMTLTCLGLLVVLLVFAWVSLRRERTLLQMIKSARQASRTE
;
A
#
# COMPACT_ATOMS: atom_id res chain seq x y z
N MET A 1 4.87 -36.11 15.25
CA MET A 1 6.16 -35.84 14.56
C MET A 1 5.85 -35.00 13.34
N GLU A 2 5.76 -33.68 13.52
CA GLU A 2 5.45 -32.72 12.45
C GLU A 2 6.73 -32.44 11.66
N LYS A 3 6.69 -32.62 10.33
CA LYS A 3 7.89 -32.57 9.49
C LYS A 3 8.60 -31.20 9.63
N PRO A 4 9.90 -31.16 9.93
CA PRO A 4 10.68 -29.92 10.07
C PRO A 4 10.87 -29.13 8.75
N SER A 5 10.29 -29.58 7.63
CA SER A 5 10.46 -28.99 6.30
C SER A 5 9.58 -27.78 6.01
N GLU A 6 8.50 -27.54 6.76
CA GLU A 6 7.57 -26.42 6.44
C GLU A 6 7.98 -25.09 7.10
N ILE A 7 8.75 -25.15 8.19
CA ILE A 7 9.11 -23.98 9.00
C ILE A 7 10.23 -23.15 8.32
N THR A 8 11.11 -23.80 7.57
CA THR A 8 12.27 -23.15 6.92
C THR A 8 11.92 -22.42 5.63
N THR A 9 10.93 -22.89 4.88
CA THR A 9 10.49 -22.27 3.62
C THR A 9 9.79 -20.92 3.86
N ARG A 10 8.94 -20.83 4.89
CA ARG A 10 8.27 -19.57 5.29
C ARG A 10 9.27 -18.49 5.72
N GLN A 11 10.35 -18.85 6.40
CA GLN A 11 11.37 -17.91 6.88
C GLN A 11 12.13 -17.20 5.73
N ARG A 12 12.43 -17.90 4.63
CA ARG A 12 13.11 -17.31 3.45
C ARG A 12 12.20 -16.36 2.69
N TRP A 13 10.93 -16.70 2.51
CA TRP A 13 9.95 -15.81 1.87
C TRP A 13 9.73 -14.52 2.65
N LEU A 14 9.73 -14.60 3.97
CA LEU A 14 9.69 -13.44 4.85
C LEU A 14 10.92 -12.51 4.66
N GLN A 15 12.09 -13.02 4.25
CA GLN A 15 13.35 -12.26 4.15
C GLN A 15 13.46 -11.39 2.91
N TYR A 16 12.83 -11.77 1.80
CA TYR A 16 12.73 -10.96 0.59
C TYR A 16 11.52 -10.01 0.60
N TRP A 17 10.57 -10.22 1.52
CA TRP A 17 9.37 -9.40 1.69
C TRP A 17 9.61 -7.91 1.99
N PRO A 18 10.61 -7.50 2.82
CA PRO A 18 10.96 -6.09 2.97
C PRO A 18 11.64 -5.51 1.71
N TRP A 19 11.85 -6.27 0.66
CA TRP A 19 12.21 -5.72 -0.64
C TRP A 19 10.96 -5.65 -1.53
N ALA A 20 10.13 -6.70 -1.50
CA ALA A 20 8.86 -6.76 -2.21
C ALA A 20 7.92 -5.59 -1.88
N GLY A 21 7.76 -5.23 -0.60
CA GLY A 21 6.93 -4.07 -0.21
C GLY A 21 7.56 -2.70 -0.54
N GLY A 22 8.89 -2.62 -0.64
CA GLY A 22 9.59 -1.40 -1.04
C GLY A 22 9.45 -1.20 -2.55
N VAL A 23 9.59 -2.28 -3.31
CA VAL A 23 9.33 -2.31 -4.75
C VAL A 23 7.86 -1.99 -5.04
N SER A 24 6.90 -2.54 -4.30
CA SER A 24 5.48 -2.22 -4.52
C SER A 24 5.12 -0.79 -4.14
N LEU A 25 5.72 -0.22 -3.08
CA LEU A 25 5.59 1.23 -2.79
C LEU A 25 6.17 2.08 -3.93
N LEU A 26 7.34 1.70 -4.47
CA LEU A 26 7.96 2.36 -5.62
C LEU A 26 7.08 2.29 -6.86
N VAL A 27 6.49 1.12 -7.14
CA VAL A 27 5.55 0.93 -8.25
C VAL A 27 4.31 1.81 -8.06
N VAL A 28 3.71 1.81 -6.87
CA VAL A 28 2.54 2.66 -6.56
C VAL A 28 2.88 4.15 -6.69
N ALA A 29 4.05 4.58 -6.19
CA ALA A 29 4.51 5.96 -6.32
C ALA A 29 4.74 6.34 -7.79
N GLY A 30 5.40 5.47 -8.57
CA GLY A 30 5.61 5.68 -10.00
C GLY A 30 4.29 5.75 -10.77
N LEU A 31 3.34 4.88 -10.42
CA LEU A 31 2.00 4.87 -11.02
C LEU A 31 1.23 6.14 -10.67
N ALA A 32 1.33 6.64 -9.43
CA ALA A 32 0.73 7.90 -9.02
C ALA A 32 1.33 9.11 -9.77
N VAL A 33 2.65 9.16 -9.91
CA VAL A 33 3.35 10.21 -10.67
C VAL A 33 2.98 10.16 -12.16
N TRP A 34 2.96 8.97 -12.74
CA TRP A 34 2.54 8.76 -14.13
C TRP A 34 1.10 9.22 -14.36
N LEU A 35 0.19 8.81 -13.48
CA LEU A 35 -1.23 9.19 -13.55
C LEU A 35 -1.41 10.71 -13.44
N TRP A 36 -0.57 11.39 -12.66
CA TRP A 36 -0.61 12.83 -12.50
C TRP A 36 -0.15 13.59 -13.75
N LEU A 37 0.83 13.06 -14.48
CA LEU A 37 1.36 13.66 -15.71
C LEU A 37 0.43 13.42 -16.90
N GLU A 38 -0.01 12.17 -17.11
CA GLU A 38 -0.74 11.77 -18.32
C GLU A 38 -2.24 12.08 -18.22
N HIS A 39 -2.80 11.98 -17.01
CA HIS A 39 -4.23 12.14 -16.77
C HIS A 39 -4.53 13.12 -15.61
N PRO A 40 -4.22 14.41 -15.78
CA PRO A 40 -4.45 15.41 -14.74
C PRO A 40 -5.94 15.54 -14.35
N LEU A 41 -6.86 15.21 -15.26
CA LEU A 41 -8.31 15.18 -15.00
C LEU A 41 -8.71 14.12 -13.96
N LEU A 42 -7.91 13.06 -13.77
CA LEU A 42 -8.20 11.95 -12.86
C LEU A 42 -7.59 12.13 -11.47
N VAL A 43 -6.67 13.09 -11.29
CA VAL A 43 -5.87 13.23 -10.06
C VAL A 43 -5.87 14.65 -9.52
N ASN A 44 -5.95 15.67 -10.39
CA ASN A 44 -5.84 17.06 -10.00
C ASN A 44 -7.21 17.74 -9.94
N PRO A 45 -7.85 17.83 -8.75
CA PRO A 45 -9.17 18.43 -8.61
C PRO A 45 -9.17 19.93 -8.97
N PHE A 46 -8.04 20.64 -8.83
CA PHE A 46 -7.92 22.05 -9.21
C PHE A 46 -7.91 22.23 -10.71
N HIS A 47 -7.29 21.31 -11.44
CA HIS A 47 -7.28 21.32 -12.91
C HIS A 47 -8.68 21.04 -13.46
N VAL A 48 -9.39 20.07 -12.87
CA VAL A 48 -10.79 19.77 -13.19
C VAL A 48 -11.68 20.98 -12.89
N ALA A 49 -11.59 21.56 -11.70
CA ALA A 49 -12.38 22.74 -11.31
C ALA A 49 -12.10 23.97 -12.20
N GLY A 50 -10.86 24.15 -12.66
CA GLY A 50 -10.47 25.22 -13.58
C GLY A 50 -11.10 25.04 -14.97
N GLN A 51 -11.09 23.82 -15.51
CA GLN A 51 -11.71 23.53 -16.81
C GLN A 51 -13.24 23.59 -16.75
N LEU A 52 -13.87 23.18 -15.64
CA LEU A 52 -15.33 23.28 -15.49
C LEU A 52 -15.81 24.74 -15.39
N LYS A 53 -15.03 25.62 -14.75
CA LYS A 53 -15.31 27.07 -14.75
C LYS A 53 -15.10 27.73 -16.12
N ALA A 54 -14.22 27.19 -16.96
CA ALA A 54 -13.84 27.78 -18.24
C ALA A 54 -14.85 27.55 -19.37
N GLY A 55 -15.78 26.59 -19.24
CA GLY A 55 -16.89 26.50 -20.19
C GLY A 55 -17.70 25.21 -20.13
N THR A 56 -19.02 25.40 -20.15
CA THR A 56 -20.03 24.54 -20.79
C THR A 56 -20.41 23.20 -20.16
N LEU A 57 -21.06 23.18 -18.98
CA LEU A 57 -22.13 22.20 -18.71
C LEU A 57 -23.03 22.65 -17.53
N PRO A 58 -24.33 22.90 -17.74
CA PRO A 58 -25.28 23.08 -16.65
C PRO A 58 -25.74 21.71 -16.15
N VAL A 59 -24.94 21.05 -15.32
CA VAL A 59 -25.37 19.85 -14.58
C VAL A 59 -24.56 19.82 -13.29
N SER A 60 -25.07 20.41 -12.21
CA SER A 60 -24.43 20.39 -10.88
C SER A 60 -24.00 18.98 -10.44
N THR A 61 -24.71 17.95 -10.93
CA THR A 61 -24.36 16.53 -10.74
C THR A 61 -23.10 16.10 -11.49
N LEU A 62 -22.87 16.61 -12.70
CA LEU A 62 -21.68 16.29 -13.52
C LEU A 62 -20.44 17.03 -13.00
N GLU A 63 -20.62 18.26 -12.51
CA GLU A 63 -19.61 18.98 -11.71
C GLU A 63 -19.20 18.20 -10.47
N LEU A 64 -20.18 17.72 -9.70
CA LEU A 64 -19.92 16.92 -8.51
C LEU A 64 -19.18 15.63 -8.88
N MET A 65 -19.64 14.89 -9.88
CA MET A 65 -19.00 13.64 -10.29
C MET A 65 -17.58 13.84 -10.81
N ALA A 66 -17.33 14.92 -11.57
CA ALA A 66 -15.99 15.25 -12.04
C ALA A 66 -15.04 15.62 -10.90
N LEU A 67 -15.53 16.28 -9.84
CA LEU A 67 -14.74 16.62 -8.66
C LEU A 67 -14.52 15.41 -7.73
N PHE A 68 -15.52 14.53 -7.60
CA PHE A 68 -15.41 13.32 -6.79
C PHE A 68 -14.48 12.28 -7.40
N LEU A 69 -14.35 12.23 -8.73
CA LEU A 69 -13.45 11.32 -9.42
C LEU A 69 -12.01 11.39 -8.88
N PRO A 70 -11.31 12.54 -8.91
CA PRO A 70 -9.95 12.64 -8.39
C PRO A 70 -9.86 12.42 -6.88
N ILE A 71 -10.87 12.81 -6.11
CA ILE A 71 -10.91 12.57 -4.66
C ILE A 71 -10.98 11.07 -4.38
N MET A 72 -11.81 10.33 -5.09
CA MET A 72 -11.93 8.87 -4.97
C MET A 72 -10.64 8.18 -5.42
N THR A 73 -10.05 8.59 -6.54
CA THR A 73 -8.78 8.03 -7.02
C THR A 73 -7.67 8.21 -5.98
N LEU A 74 -7.52 9.43 -5.42
CA LEU A 74 -6.55 9.72 -4.36
C LEU A 74 -6.83 8.93 -3.09
N THR A 75 -8.11 8.80 -2.71
CA THR A 75 -8.52 8.03 -1.52
C THR A 75 -8.18 6.56 -1.68
N CYS A 76 -8.50 5.96 -2.83
CA CYS A 76 -8.14 4.58 -3.14
C CYS A 76 -6.63 4.37 -3.13
N LEU A 77 -5.88 5.26 -3.77
CA LEU A 77 -4.42 5.17 -3.84
C LEU A 77 -3.78 5.33 -2.46
N GLY A 78 -4.29 6.25 -1.65
CA GLY A 78 -3.90 6.41 -0.24
C GLY A 78 -4.21 5.18 0.61
N LEU A 79 -5.41 4.61 0.47
CA LEU A 79 -5.79 3.35 1.13
C LEU A 79 -4.83 2.21 0.74
N LEU A 80 -4.47 2.11 -0.53
CA LEU A 80 -3.54 1.11 -1.04
C LEU A 80 -2.16 1.28 -0.39
N VAL A 81 -1.65 2.51 -0.29
CA VAL A 81 -0.40 2.82 0.42
C VAL A 81 -0.51 2.45 1.90
N VAL A 82 -1.60 2.80 2.58
CA VAL A 82 -1.82 2.45 3.99
C VAL A 82 -1.83 0.94 4.20
N LEU A 83 -2.53 0.19 3.35
CA LEU A 83 -2.57 -1.27 3.43
C LEU A 83 -1.19 -1.90 3.18
N LEU A 84 -0.41 -1.37 2.24
CA LEU A 84 0.95 -1.82 1.98
C LEU A 84 1.87 -1.56 3.17
N VAL A 85 1.81 -0.35 3.75
CA VAL A 85 2.57 -0.01 4.96
C VAL A 85 2.13 -0.86 6.15
N PHE A 86 0.83 -1.09 6.32
CA PHE A 86 0.30 -1.93 7.39
C PHE A 86 0.76 -3.38 7.25
N ALA A 87 0.66 -3.96 6.05
CA ALA A 87 1.15 -5.30 5.76
C ALA A 87 2.64 -5.44 6.07
N TRP A 88 3.43 -4.43 5.69
CA TRP A 88 4.85 -4.36 5.99
C TRP A 88 5.15 -4.33 7.49
N VAL A 89 4.44 -3.49 8.24
CA VAL A 89 4.60 -3.37 9.70
C VAL A 89 4.17 -4.66 10.41
N SER A 90 3.05 -5.25 10.00
CA SER A 90 2.52 -6.50 10.55
C SER A 90 3.54 -7.64 10.45
N LEU A 91 4.13 -7.81 9.26
CA LEU A 91 5.12 -8.85 9.02
C LEU A 91 6.47 -8.59 9.71
N ARG A 92 6.85 -7.32 9.92
CA ARG A 92 8.01 -7.00 10.78
C ARG A 92 7.76 -7.41 12.23
N ARG A 93 6.55 -7.18 12.75
CA ARG A 93 6.19 -7.55 14.13
C ARG A 93 6.20 -9.07 14.35
N GLU A 94 5.70 -9.86 13.40
CA GLU A 94 5.73 -11.33 13.49
C GLU A 94 7.15 -11.89 13.66
N ARG A 95 8.13 -11.29 12.97
CA ARG A 95 9.53 -11.72 13.06
C ARG A 95 10.12 -11.53 14.45
N THR A 96 9.82 -10.39 15.08
CA THR A 96 10.29 -10.09 16.44
C THR A 96 9.66 -11.04 17.47
N LEU A 97 8.36 -11.31 17.36
CA LEU A 97 7.64 -12.26 18.22
C LEU A 97 8.23 -13.68 18.11
N LEU A 98 8.50 -14.14 16.89
CA LEU A 98 9.11 -15.46 16.65
C LEU A 98 10.53 -15.57 17.21
N GLN A 99 11.30 -14.47 17.20
CA GLN A 99 12.62 -14.45 17.82
C GLN A 99 12.52 -14.55 19.35
N MET A 100 11.63 -13.79 19.98
CA MET A 100 11.42 -13.84 21.44
C MET A 100 11.00 -15.24 21.92
N ILE A 101 10.10 -15.92 21.20
CA ILE A 101 9.68 -17.30 21.54
C ILE A 101 10.83 -18.30 21.39
N LYS A 102 11.66 -18.17 20.35
CA LYS A 102 12.84 -19.03 20.17
C LYS A 102 13.84 -18.86 21.32
N SER A 103 14.10 -17.61 21.73
CA SER A 103 15.00 -17.30 22.84
C SER A 103 14.50 -17.90 24.17
N ALA A 104 13.21 -17.73 24.47
CA ALA A 104 12.60 -18.26 25.69
C ALA A 104 12.66 -19.79 25.77
N ARG A 105 12.42 -20.48 24.65
CA ARG A 105 12.50 -21.95 24.57
C ARG A 105 13.93 -22.48 24.68
N GLN A 106 14.94 -21.73 24.26
CA GLN A 106 16.34 -22.12 24.44
C GLN A 106 16.79 -21.98 25.90
N ALA A 107 16.40 -20.89 26.57
CA ALA A 107 16.71 -20.67 27.99
C ALA A 107 16.10 -21.75 28.89
N SER A 108 14.86 -22.18 28.61
CA SER A 108 14.19 -23.24 29.38
C SER A 108 14.71 -24.66 29.10
N ARG A 109 15.67 -24.83 28.19
CA ARG A 109 16.23 -26.15 27.83
C ARG A 109 17.64 -26.37 28.38
N THR A 110 18.22 -25.32 28.96
CA THR A 110 19.54 -25.33 29.59
C THR A 110 19.49 -25.44 31.11
N GLU A 111 18.29 -25.42 31.70
CA GLU A 111 17.98 -25.81 33.09
C GLU A 111 17.48 -27.27 33.13
#